data_AF-A0A9X6RMI2-F1
#
_entry.id   AF-A0A9X6RMI2-F1
#
_cell.length_a   1.000
_cell.length_b   1.000
_cell.length_c   1.000
_cell.angle_alpha   90.00
_cell.angle_beta   90.00
_cell.angle_gamma   90.00
#
_symmetry.space_group_name_H-M   'P 1'
#
loop_
_entity.id
_entity.type
_entity.pdbx_description
1 polymer ?
#
loop_
_entity_poly.entity_id
_entity_poly.type
_entity_poly.pdbx_seq_one_letter_code
_entity_poly.pdbx_strand_id
1 'polypeptide(L)'
;MEINHGEYSPDPSEFNCSDNPTGQTSVAVLFNQTDPEYFTYQHSYVAILLVGAFFGISLNSILLIHLTYELFKEPRALGFMMVQLSFAHLMVSVFCLLGDGIWNATVQWYGGDALCRSMKYLQMFSLYSTTLLLTGMSIEACITVSFPLTKSSRPSTLHRARISSAVYWSLAALSSIPQAVIFHVKKAPVCEEFYQCVTHGSYIRFEFATR
;
A
#
# COMPACT_ATOMS: atom_id res chain seq x y z
N MET A 1 12.26 9.78 29.70
CA MET A 1 10.87 9.57 30.14
C MET A 1 10.47 8.26 29.50
N GLU A 2 10.60 7.18 30.26
CA GLU A 2 10.34 5.82 29.80
C GLU A 2 8.85 5.68 29.46
N ILE A 3 8.57 5.41 28.19
CA ILE A 3 7.24 5.05 27.73
C ILE A 3 7.06 3.59 28.17
N ASN A 4 6.40 3.40 29.32
CA ASN A 4 5.88 2.09 29.70
C ASN A 4 4.88 1.67 28.62
N HIS A 5 5.34 0.88 27.66
CA HIS A 5 4.48 -0.03 26.92
C HIS A 5 3.95 -1.02 27.95
N GLY A 6 2.90 -0.61 28.67
CA GLY A 6 2.07 -1.52 29.45
C GLY A 6 1.56 -2.56 28.48
N GLU A 7 2.19 -3.72 28.51
CA GLU A 7 1.83 -4.89 27.76
C GLU A 7 0.50 -5.38 28.33
N TYR A 8 -0.61 -4.78 27.90
CA TYR A 8 -1.94 -5.27 28.20
C TYR A 8 -2.07 -6.63 27.52
N SER A 9 -1.85 -7.67 28.31
CA SER A 9 -2.03 -9.06 27.95
C SER A 9 -3.38 -9.47 28.55
N PRO A 10 -4.48 -9.40 27.79
CA PRO A 10 -5.79 -9.78 28.32
C PRO A 10 -5.79 -11.26 28.69
N ASP A 11 -6.43 -11.56 29.82
CA ASP A 11 -6.51 -12.90 30.40
C ASP A 11 -7.39 -13.78 29.50
N PRO A 12 -7.03 -15.05 29.22
CA PRO A 12 -7.81 -15.90 28.32
C PRO A 12 -9.26 -16.15 28.72
N SER A 13 -9.59 -15.98 30.01
CA SER A 13 -10.95 -16.07 30.52
C SER A 13 -11.87 -14.92 30.08
N GLU A 14 -11.35 -13.79 29.62
CA GLU A 14 -12.16 -12.66 29.08
C GLU A 14 -12.77 -12.96 27.70
N PHE A 15 -12.29 -14.02 27.01
CA PHE A 15 -12.73 -14.37 25.65
C PHE A 15 -13.78 -15.49 25.60
N ASN A 16 -14.24 -16.03 26.74
CA ASN A 16 -15.19 -17.15 26.74
C ASN A 16 -16.65 -16.69 26.52
N CYS A 17 -17.16 -16.79 25.28
CA CYS A 17 -18.47 -16.24 24.88
C CYS A 17 -19.73 -16.92 25.41
N SER A 18 -19.60 -17.63 26.54
CA SER A 18 -20.66 -18.45 27.12
C SER A 18 -21.07 -18.05 28.54
N ASP A 19 -20.21 -17.38 29.32
CA ASP A 19 -20.44 -17.25 30.79
C ASP A 19 -20.86 -15.86 31.28
N ASN A 20 -20.91 -14.82 30.42
CA ASN A 20 -21.33 -13.48 30.83
C ASN A 20 -21.91 -12.65 29.66
N PRO A 21 -23.23 -12.39 29.59
CA PRO A 21 -23.82 -11.60 28.51
C PRO A 21 -23.44 -10.11 28.55
N THR A 22 -22.75 -9.65 29.60
CA THR A 22 -22.41 -8.23 29.84
C THR A 22 -20.93 -7.98 30.14
N GLY A 23 -20.05 -8.98 30.05
CA GLY A 23 -18.64 -8.85 30.44
C GLY A 23 -17.67 -9.54 29.49
N GLN A 24 -17.86 -9.32 28.20
CA GLN A 24 -16.89 -9.71 27.17
C GLN A 24 -16.54 -8.51 26.33
N THR A 25 -15.30 -8.45 25.88
CA THR A 25 -14.75 -7.38 25.02
C THR A 25 -15.50 -7.35 23.68
N SER A 26 -16.67 -6.72 23.68
CA SER A 26 -17.36 -6.27 22.49
C SER A 26 -16.47 -5.26 21.79
N VAL A 27 -16.55 -5.19 20.47
CA VAL A 27 -15.79 -4.21 19.69
C VAL A 27 -16.14 -2.79 20.16
N ALA A 28 -17.40 -2.58 20.56
CA ALA A 28 -17.87 -1.34 21.19
C ALA A 28 -17.18 -1.04 22.54
N VAL A 29 -16.95 -2.03 23.41
CA VAL A 29 -16.20 -1.83 24.66
C VAL A 29 -14.73 -1.53 24.37
N LEU A 30 -14.12 -2.20 23.38
CA LEU A 30 -12.74 -1.92 22.99
C LEU A 30 -12.59 -0.49 22.44
N PHE A 31 -13.53 -0.04 21.59
CA PHE A 31 -13.58 1.34 21.10
C PHE A 31 -13.85 2.36 22.20
N ASN A 32 -14.66 2.00 23.20
CA ASN A 32 -14.97 2.89 24.33
C ASN A 32 -13.79 2.97 25.33
N GLN A 33 -12.98 1.92 25.43
CA GLN A 33 -11.77 1.87 26.25
C GLN A 33 -10.57 2.54 25.54
N THR A 34 -10.64 2.76 24.23
CA THR A 34 -9.55 3.39 23.48
C THR A 34 -9.45 4.87 23.84
N ASP A 35 -8.22 5.36 24.05
CA ASP A 35 -8.01 6.76 24.40
C ASP A 35 -8.61 7.71 23.35
N PRO A 36 -9.25 8.82 23.74
CA PRO A 36 -9.84 9.79 22.81
C PRO A 36 -8.79 10.41 21.86
N GLU A 37 -7.51 10.37 22.25
CA GLU A 37 -6.38 10.71 21.38
C GLU A 37 -6.33 9.78 20.15
N TYR A 38 -6.48 8.46 20.34
CA TYR A 38 -6.42 7.46 19.27
C TYR A 38 -7.48 7.70 18.19
N PHE A 39 -8.72 8.02 18.58
CA PHE A 39 -9.79 8.31 17.64
C PHE A 39 -9.47 9.55 16.80
N THR A 40 -8.94 10.60 17.42
CA THR A 40 -8.50 11.82 16.73
C THR A 40 -7.36 11.54 15.75
N TYR A 41 -6.38 10.71 16.13
CA TYR A 41 -5.31 10.26 15.24
C TYR A 41 -5.86 9.45 14.06
N GLN A 42 -6.77 8.51 14.29
CA GLN A 42 -7.34 7.68 13.23
C GLN A 42 -8.11 8.53 12.20
N HIS A 43 -8.94 9.47 12.67
CA HIS A 43 -9.66 10.38 11.77
C HIS A 43 -8.72 11.28 10.97
N SER A 44 -7.69 11.82 11.62
CA SER A 44 -6.68 12.66 10.96
C SER A 44 -5.90 11.86 9.92
N TYR A 45 -5.52 10.63 10.25
CA TYR A 45 -4.80 9.72 9.37
C TYR A 45 -5.63 9.36 8.12
N VAL A 46 -6.89 8.94 8.30
CA VAL A 46 -7.81 8.65 7.18
C VAL A 46 -8.01 9.88 6.31
N ALA A 47 -8.21 11.06 6.90
CA ALA A 47 -8.37 12.31 6.15
C ALA A 47 -7.12 12.62 5.30
N ILE A 48 -5.92 12.47 5.87
CA ILE A 48 -4.65 12.68 5.15
C ILE A 48 -4.52 11.71 3.97
N LEU A 49 -4.84 10.43 4.17
CA LEU A 49 -4.78 9.42 3.10
C LEU A 49 -5.75 9.72 1.96
N LEU A 50 -7.00 10.03 2.28
CA LEU A 50 -8.03 10.30 1.26
C LEU A 50 -7.76 11.60 0.50
N VAL A 51 -7.34 12.65 1.19
CA VAL A 51 -6.94 13.92 0.57
C VAL A 51 -5.69 13.71 -0.30
N GLY A 52 -4.69 12.99 0.22
CA GLY A 52 -3.50 12.61 -0.53
C GLY A 52 -3.82 11.80 -1.78
N ALA A 53 -4.75 10.84 -1.69
CA ALA A 53 -5.23 10.07 -2.83
C ALA A 53 -5.91 10.95 -3.87
N PHE A 54 -6.76 11.90 -3.46
CA PHE A 54 -7.44 12.82 -4.38
C PHE A 54 -6.45 13.67 -5.18
N PHE A 55 -5.49 14.30 -4.49
CA PHE A 55 -4.44 15.09 -5.16
C PHE A 55 -3.52 14.21 -6.00
N GLY A 56 -3.11 13.05 -5.46
CA GLY A 56 -2.26 12.09 -6.15
C GLY A 56 -2.87 11.61 -7.46
N ILE A 57 -4.13 11.19 -7.44
CA ILE A 57 -4.87 10.77 -8.63
C ILE A 57 -5.02 11.92 -9.61
N SER A 58 -5.48 13.09 -9.16
CA SER A 58 -5.76 14.24 -10.03
C SER A 58 -4.49 14.75 -10.73
N LEU A 59 -3.43 15.01 -9.94
CA LEU A 59 -2.18 15.58 -10.46
C LEU A 59 -1.43 14.59 -11.35
N ASN A 60 -1.30 13.32 -10.93
CA ASN A 60 -0.61 12.32 -11.76
C ASN A 60 -1.41 11.95 -13.01
N SER A 61 -2.75 12.07 -13.00
CA SER A 61 -3.56 11.83 -14.21
C SER A 61 -3.35 12.94 -15.24
N ILE A 62 -3.40 14.21 -14.79
CA ILE A 62 -3.13 15.36 -15.67
C ILE A 62 -1.70 15.25 -16.24
N LEU A 63 -0.72 14.95 -15.38
CA LEU A 63 0.66 14.76 -15.78
C LEU A 63 0.82 13.61 -16.78
N LEU A 64 0.21 12.46 -16.50
CA LEU A 64 0.26 11.29 -17.39
C LEU A 64 -0.32 11.62 -18.76
N ILE A 65 -1.47 12.28 -18.81
CA ILE A 65 -2.11 12.70 -20.06
C ILE A 65 -1.18 13.64 -20.84
N HIS A 66 -0.65 14.67 -20.19
CA HIS A 66 0.26 15.63 -20.82
C HIS A 66 1.53 14.96 -21.36
N LEU A 67 2.21 14.15 -20.54
CA LEU A 67 3.42 13.43 -20.94
C LEU A 67 3.14 12.42 -22.06
N THR A 68 1.98 11.79 -22.06
CA THR A 68 1.58 10.85 -23.12
C THR A 68 1.39 11.59 -24.44
N TYR A 69 0.72 12.75 -24.43
CA TYR A 69 0.59 13.59 -25.63
C TYR A 69 1.95 14.05 -26.18
N GLU A 70 2.85 14.53 -25.30
CA GLU A 70 4.19 14.93 -25.72
C GLU A 70 5.00 13.75 -26.27
N LEU A 71 4.86 12.56 -25.67
CA LEU A 71 5.54 11.34 -26.12
C LEU A 71 5.05 10.87 -27.50
N PHE A 72 3.75 11.03 -27.79
CA PHE A 72 3.18 10.72 -29.11
C PHE A 72 3.69 11.67 -30.18
N LYS A 73 3.85 12.96 -29.85
CA LYS A 73 4.37 13.97 -30.76
C LYS A 73 5.86 13.78 -31.04
N GLU A 74 6.65 13.58 -30.00
CA GLU A 74 8.11 13.42 -30.08
C GLU A 74 8.59 12.28 -29.17
N PRO A 75 8.75 11.05 -29.72
CA PRO A 75 9.12 9.90 -28.92
C PRO A 75 10.57 10.00 -28.42
N ARG A 76 10.73 10.11 -27.09
CA ARG A 76 12.03 10.18 -26.39
C ARG A 76 12.07 9.17 -25.25
N ALA A 77 13.25 8.60 -24.99
CA ALA A 77 13.45 7.60 -23.95
C ALA A 77 13.08 8.12 -22.54
N LEU A 78 13.54 9.32 -22.18
CA LEU A 78 13.19 9.97 -20.91
C LEU A 78 11.68 10.22 -20.78
N GLY A 79 11.03 10.72 -21.84
CA GLY A 79 9.58 10.92 -21.84
C GLY A 79 8.80 9.62 -21.63
N PHE A 80 9.24 8.53 -22.25
CA PHE A 80 8.64 7.21 -22.04
C PHE A 80 8.78 6.73 -20.59
N MET A 81 9.96 6.89 -19.98
CA MET A 81 10.15 6.51 -18.57
C MET A 81 9.32 7.39 -17.63
N MET A 82 9.17 8.69 -17.91
CA MET A 82 8.30 9.58 -17.15
C MET A 82 6.83 9.12 -17.21
N VAL A 83 6.33 8.72 -18.38
CA VAL A 83 4.97 8.16 -18.52
C VAL A 83 4.80 6.90 -17.66
N GLN A 84 5.76 5.98 -17.68
CA GLN A 84 5.72 4.76 -16.86
C GLN A 84 5.75 5.09 -15.36
N LEU A 85 6.57 6.06 -14.94
CA LEU A 85 6.63 6.50 -13.55
C LEU A 85 5.33 7.18 -13.10
N SER A 86 4.76 8.07 -13.91
CA SER A 86 3.47 8.70 -13.62
C SER A 86 2.36 7.65 -13.49
N PHE A 87 2.38 6.61 -14.31
CA PHE A 87 1.48 5.47 -14.17
C PHE A 87 1.69 4.74 -12.83
N ALA A 88 2.94 4.46 -12.43
CA ALA A 88 3.23 3.86 -11.13
C ALA A 88 2.77 4.73 -9.94
N HIS A 89 2.92 6.06 -10.01
CA HIS A 89 2.39 6.98 -8.99
C HIS A 89 0.86 6.98 -8.90
N LEU A 90 0.16 6.80 -10.03
CA LEU A 90 -1.30 6.59 -10.00
C LEU A 90 -1.64 5.30 -9.28
N MET A 91 -0.90 4.22 -9.54
CA MET A 91 -1.09 2.96 -8.82
C MET A 91 -0.87 3.13 -7.31
N VAL A 92 0.17 3.87 -6.87
CA VAL A 92 0.38 4.19 -5.45
C VAL A 92 -0.78 4.99 -4.87
N SER A 93 -1.28 5.98 -5.60
CA SER A 93 -2.40 6.81 -5.14
C SER A 93 -3.69 6.00 -4.98
N VAL A 94 -3.95 5.04 -5.87
CA VAL A 94 -5.14 4.18 -5.84
C VAL A 94 -5.02 3.04 -4.83
N PHE A 95 -3.93 2.26 -4.87
CA PHE A 95 -3.83 1.05 -4.06
C PHE A 95 -3.32 1.31 -2.65
N CYS A 96 -2.34 2.21 -2.50
CA CYS A 96 -1.80 2.55 -1.18
C CYS A 96 -2.70 3.56 -0.50
N LEU A 97 -2.84 4.77 -1.06
CA LEU A 97 -3.52 5.85 -0.34
C LEU A 97 -5.03 5.63 -0.23
N LEU A 98 -5.71 5.39 -1.36
CA LEU A 98 -7.15 5.18 -1.35
C LEU A 98 -7.52 3.83 -0.71
N GLY A 99 -6.80 2.76 -1.06
CA GLY A 99 -7.03 1.43 -0.48
C GLY A 99 -6.85 1.39 1.04
N ASP A 100 -5.73 1.91 1.57
CA ASP A 100 -5.54 1.99 3.01
C ASP A 100 -6.50 3.00 3.66
N GLY A 101 -6.80 4.11 2.99
CA GLY A 101 -7.77 5.10 3.48
C GLY A 101 -9.17 4.50 3.67
N ILE A 102 -9.66 3.71 2.70
CA ILE A 102 -10.95 3.03 2.79
C ILE A 102 -10.93 1.99 3.90
N TRP A 103 -9.90 1.14 3.97
CA TRP A 103 -9.82 0.11 5.01
C TRP A 103 -9.76 0.70 6.42
N ASN A 104 -9.00 1.77 6.62
CA ASN A 104 -8.93 2.45 7.91
C ASN A 104 -10.21 3.26 8.22
N ALA A 105 -10.92 3.74 7.20
CA ALA A 105 -12.21 4.41 7.38
C ALA A 105 -13.31 3.42 7.80
N THR A 106 -13.32 2.22 7.22
CA THR A 106 -14.27 1.17 7.57
C THR A 106 -13.90 0.46 8.87
N VAL A 107 -12.65 0.58 9.31
CA VAL A 107 -12.04 -0.04 10.50
C VAL A 107 -12.02 -1.59 10.47
N GLN A 108 -12.89 -2.19 9.68
CA GLN A 108 -13.01 -3.61 9.39
C GLN A 108 -12.69 -3.91 7.92
N TRP A 109 -12.16 -5.10 7.66
CA TRP A 109 -11.97 -5.62 6.31
C TRP A 109 -13.22 -6.33 5.79
N TYR A 110 -13.82 -5.81 4.72
CA TYR A 110 -15.02 -6.39 4.09
C TYR A 110 -14.76 -7.12 2.76
N GLY A 111 -13.55 -7.01 2.19
CA GLY A 111 -13.25 -7.54 0.85
C GLY A 111 -13.02 -9.06 0.74
N GLY A 112 -13.06 -9.79 1.85
CA GLY A 112 -12.70 -11.21 1.87
C GLY A 112 -11.23 -11.48 1.58
N ASP A 113 -10.84 -12.75 1.57
CA ASP A 113 -9.43 -13.17 1.54
C ASP A 113 -8.72 -12.84 0.21
N ALA A 114 -9.40 -13.06 -0.92
CA ALA A 114 -8.84 -12.80 -2.24
C ALA A 114 -8.51 -11.31 -2.46
N LEU A 115 -9.40 -10.39 -2.06
CA LEU A 115 -9.12 -8.96 -2.17
C LEU A 115 -8.06 -8.50 -1.17
N CYS A 116 -7.97 -9.08 0.02
CA CYS A 116 -6.93 -8.75 1.01
C CYS A 116 -5.54 -9.02 0.43
N ARG A 117 -5.33 -10.24 -0.07
CA ARG A 117 -4.06 -10.64 -0.72
C ARG A 117 -3.75 -9.78 -1.93
N SER A 118 -4.74 -9.56 -2.79
CA SER A 118 -4.59 -8.78 -4.01
C SER A 118 -4.24 -7.32 -3.71
N MET A 119 -4.92 -6.70 -2.74
CA MET A 119 -4.65 -5.32 -2.34
C MET A 119 -3.24 -5.16 -1.76
N LYS A 120 -2.83 -6.05 -0.84
CA LYS A 120 -1.49 -6.00 -0.23
C LYS A 120 -0.38 -6.25 -1.25
N TYR A 121 -0.61 -7.16 -2.20
CA TYR A 121 0.28 -7.37 -3.34
C TYR A 121 0.39 -6.10 -4.21
N LEU A 122 -0.74 -5.51 -4.62
CA LEU A 122 -0.76 -4.33 -5.49
C LEU A 122 -0.14 -3.09 -4.82
N GLN A 123 -0.32 -2.92 -3.51
CA GLN A 123 0.34 -1.86 -2.74
C GLN A 123 1.86 -1.96 -2.86
N MET A 124 2.42 -3.12 -2.54
CA MET A 124 3.87 -3.32 -2.59
C MET A 124 4.41 -3.33 -4.02
N PHE A 125 3.64 -3.83 -4.98
CA PHE A 125 3.99 -3.77 -6.41
C PHE A 125 4.10 -2.33 -6.90
N SER A 126 3.17 -1.47 -6.51
CA SER A 126 3.17 -0.05 -6.88
C SER A 126 4.37 0.69 -6.30
N LEU A 127 4.72 0.39 -5.04
CA LEU A 127 5.89 0.96 -4.37
C LEU A 127 7.20 0.52 -5.03
N TYR A 128 7.40 -0.79 -5.24
CA TYR A 128 8.61 -1.28 -5.91
C TYR A 128 8.74 -0.78 -7.34
N SER A 129 7.64 -0.78 -8.10
CA SER A 129 7.65 -0.26 -9.48
C SER A 129 8.07 1.21 -9.51
N THR A 130 7.52 2.03 -8.60
CA THR A 130 7.88 3.46 -8.48
C THR A 130 9.37 3.63 -8.19
N THR A 131 9.91 2.92 -7.20
CA THR A 131 11.33 3.03 -6.83
C THR A 131 12.27 2.58 -7.95
N LEU A 132 11.97 1.47 -8.62
CA LEU A 132 12.78 0.94 -9.71
C LEU A 132 12.72 1.86 -10.94
N LEU A 133 11.53 2.35 -11.31
CA LEU A 133 11.36 3.29 -12.42
C LEU A 133 12.06 4.63 -12.13
N LEU A 134 11.94 5.15 -10.91
CA LEU A 134 12.64 6.37 -10.50
C LEU A 134 14.16 6.20 -10.60
N THR A 135 14.69 5.07 -10.13
CA THR A 135 16.11 4.74 -10.24
C THR A 135 16.54 4.66 -11.70
N GLY A 136 15.75 4.00 -12.55
CA GLY A 136 15.98 3.94 -13.99
C GLY A 136 16.00 5.33 -14.65
N MET A 137 15.08 6.22 -14.27
CA MET A 137 15.08 7.60 -14.75
C MET A 137 16.35 8.36 -14.35
N SER A 138 16.81 8.19 -13.11
CA SER A 138 18.05 8.81 -12.63
C SER A 138 19.25 8.36 -13.45
N ILE A 139 19.34 7.06 -13.76
CA ILE A 139 20.42 6.51 -14.60
C ILE A 139 20.39 7.10 -16.02
N GLU A 140 19.22 7.13 -16.66
CA GLU A 140 19.06 7.71 -18.00
C GLU A 140 19.41 9.21 -18.03
N ALA A 141 19.06 9.95 -16.97
CA ALA A 141 19.42 11.35 -16.82
C ALA A 141 20.94 11.53 -16.68
N CYS A 142 21.59 10.73 -15.83
CA CYS A 142 23.05 10.74 -15.68
C CYS A 142 23.77 10.46 -17.01
N ILE A 143 23.33 9.44 -17.76
CA ILE A 143 23.92 9.11 -19.06
C ILE A 143 23.76 10.28 -20.05
N THR A 144 22.58 10.90 -20.10
CA THR A 144 22.28 12.03 -20.99
C THR A 144 23.16 13.25 -20.68
N VAL A 145 23.38 13.53 -19.39
CA VAL A 145 24.23 14.65 -18.94
C VAL A 145 25.71 14.37 -19.18
N SER A 146 26.19 13.17 -18.87
CA SER A 146 27.60 12.80 -18.99
C SER A 146 28.05 12.62 -20.44
N PHE A 147 27.15 12.18 -21.33
CA PHE A 147 27.44 11.94 -22.73
C PHE A 147 26.51 12.78 -23.60
N PRO A 148 26.84 14.06 -23.87
CA PRO A 148 26.07 14.92 -24.77
C PRO A 148 26.19 14.50 -26.26
N LEU A 149 26.50 13.24 -26.54
CA LEU A 149 26.89 12.70 -27.85
C LEU A 149 25.87 13.09 -28.92
N THR A 150 26.40 13.83 -29.90
CA THR A 150 25.81 14.31 -31.15
C THR A 150 24.54 13.57 -31.53
N LYS A 151 23.40 14.28 -31.40
CA LYS A 151 22.08 14.01 -32.01
C LYS A 151 22.10 12.86 -33.03
N SER A 152 22.12 11.62 -32.57
CA SER A 152 21.65 10.49 -33.35
C SER A 152 20.33 10.10 -32.75
N SER A 153 19.33 10.96 -32.99
CA SER A 153 17.93 10.56 -33.03
C SER A 153 17.85 9.21 -33.73
N ARG A 154 17.64 8.11 -33.01
CA ARG A 154 17.42 6.81 -33.65
C ARG A 154 16.84 5.81 -32.64
N PRO A 155 15.89 4.98 -33.04
CA PRO A 155 15.02 4.13 -32.20
C PRO A 155 15.66 3.23 -31.13
N SER A 156 16.98 3.07 -31.08
CA SER A 156 17.69 2.18 -30.15
C SER A 156 17.59 2.62 -28.67
N THR A 157 17.65 3.92 -28.37
CA THR A 157 17.54 4.40 -26.97
C THR A 157 16.13 4.22 -26.41
N LEU A 158 15.10 4.45 -27.23
CA LEU A 158 13.71 4.20 -26.83
C LEU A 158 13.45 2.69 -26.66
N HIS A 159 14.03 1.86 -27.52
CA HIS A 159 13.95 0.41 -27.38
C HIS A 159 14.60 -0.08 -26.07
N ARG A 160 15.79 0.44 -25.73
CA ARG A 160 16.43 0.20 -24.43
C ARG A 160 15.53 0.61 -23.27
N ALA A 161 14.92 1.80 -23.33
CA ALA A 161 14.02 2.26 -22.28
C ALA A 161 12.78 1.35 -22.10
N ARG A 162 12.21 0.85 -23.21
CA ARG A 162 11.10 -0.11 -23.17
C ARG A 162 11.51 -1.43 -22.52
N ILE A 163 12.67 -1.97 -22.89
CA ILE A 163 13.21 -3.20 -22.27
C ILE A 163 13.46 -2.97 -20.79
N SER A 164 14.16 -1.90 -20.41
CA SER A 164 14.44 -1.57 -19.01
C SER A 164 13.16 -1.43 -18.20
N SER A 165 12.13 -0.75 -18.73
CA SER A 165 10.83 -0.65 -18.08
C SER A 165 10.18 -2.01 -17.88
N ALA A 166 10.17 -2.89 -18.90
CA ALA A 166 9.65 -4.25 -18.76
C ALA A 166 10.40 -5.06 -17.69
N VAL A 167 11.72 -4.91 -17.59
CA VAL A 167 12.54 -5.52 -16.54
C VAL A 167 12.15 -4.98 -15.16
N TYR A 168 12.01 -3.66 -15.00
CA TYR A 168 11.62 -3.05 -13.73
C TYR A 168 10.22 -3.50 -13.27
N TRP A 169 9.25 -3.53 -14.18
CA TRP A 169 7.91 -4.05 -13.89
C TRP A 169 7.94 -5.54 -13.50
N SER A 170 8.74 -6.35 -14.19
CA SER A 170 8.87 -7.78 -13.87
C SER A 170 9.55 -8.00 -12.52
N LEU A 171 10.61 -7.25 -12.22
CA LEU A 171 11.33 -7.33 -10.96
C LEU A 171 10.46 -6.86 -9.79
N ALA A 172 9.67 -5.79 -9.98
CA ALA A 172 8.69 -5.35 -9.00
C ALA A 172 7.64 -6.43 -8.74
N ALA A 173 7.08 -7.02 -9.80
CA ALA A 173 6.07 -8.09 -9.67
C ALA A 173 6.60 -9.28 -8.88
N LEU A 174 7.81 -9.77 -9.23
CA LEU A 174 8.46 -10.87 -8.54
C LEU A 174 8.73 -10.55 -7.07
N SER A 175 9.21 -9.34 -6.79
CA SER A 175 9.55 -8.92 -5.42
C SER A 175 8.30 -8.74 -4.54
N SER A 176 7.13 -8.50 -5.12
CA SER A 176 5.87 -8.32 -4.40
C SER A 176 5.15 -9.62 -4.04
N ILE A 177 5.52 -10.76 -4.64
CA ILE A 177 4.87 -12.07 -4.41
C ILE A 177 4.76 -12.44 -2.92
N PRO A 178 5.76 -12.24 -2.04
CA PRO A 178 5.67 -12.62 -0.63
C PRO A 178 4.45 -12.02 0.09
N GLN A 179 4.00 -10.83 -0.35
CA GLN A 179 2.87 -10.13 0.25
C GLN A 179 1.55 -10.88 0.04
N ALA A 180 1.36 -11.49 -1.13
CA ALA A 180 0.16 -12.30 -1.42
C ALA A 180 0.11 -13.61 -0.62
N VAL A 181 1.27 -14.11 -0.18
CA VAL A 181 1.40 -15.35 0.58
C VAL A 181 1.22 -15.10 2.07
N ILE A 182 1.79 -14.00 2.59
CA ILE A 182 1.84 -13.71 4.02
C ILE A 182 0.51 -13.16 4.55
N PHE A 183 -0.18 -12.33 3.77
CA PHE A 183 -1.44 -11.71 4.18
C PHE A 183 -2.62 -12.64 3.95
N HIS A 184 -3.56 -12.62 4.89
CA HIS A 184 -4.81 -13.35 4.81
C HIS A 184 -5.87 -12.68 5.69
N VAL A 185 -7.14 -13.00 5.46
CA VAL A 185 -8.23 -12.54 6.32
C VAL A 185 -8.36 -13.46 7.53
N LYS A 186 -8.43 -12.88 8.72
CA LYS A 186 -8.65 -13.60 9.97
C LYS A 186 -9.64 -12.85 10.85
N LYS A 187 -10.49 -13.60 11.57
CA LYS A 187 -11.38 -13.06 12.60
C LYS A 187 -10.54 -12.61 13.79
N ALA A 188 -10.77 -11.39 14.27
CA ALA A 188 -10.13 -10.92 15.49
C ALA A 188 -10.63 -11.71 16.72
N PRO A 189 -9.86 -11.80 17.81
CA PRO A 189 -10.27 -12.47 19.04
C PRO A 189 -11.32 -11.62 19.78
N VAL A 190 -12.52 -11.50 19.21
CA VAL A 190 -13.68 -10.82 19.81
C VAL A 190 -14.93 -11.64 19.49
N CYS A 191 -15.96 -11.54 20.32
CA CYS A 191 -17.17 -12.34 20.10
C CYS A 191 -17.93 -11.93 18.82
N GLU A 192 -17.83 -10.66 18.43
CA GLU A 192 -18.44 -10.11 17.20
C GLU A 192 -17.75 -10.58 15.92
N GLU A 193 -18.46 -10.53 14.78
CA GLU A 193 -17.92 -10.89 13.46
C GLU A 193 -17.03 -9.78 12.87
N PHE A 194 -15.86 -9.59 13.51
CA PHE A 194 -14.88 -8.58 13.12
C PHE A 194 -13.69 -9.21 12.38
N TYR A 195 -13.55 -8.91 11.09
CA TYR A 195 -12.52 -9.47 10.20
C TYR A 195 -11.44 -8.45 9.85
N GLN A 196 -10.18 -8.89 9.84
CA GLN A 196 -9.03 -8.06 9.50
C GLN A 196 -8.14 -8.74 8.47
N CYS A 197 -7.48 -7.95 7.63
CA CYS A 197 -6.45 -8.42 6.69
C CYS A 197 -5.08 -8.36 7.38
N VAL A 198 -4.59 -9.49 7.87
CA VAL A 198 -3.42 -9.57 8.76
C VAL A 198 -2.36 -10.56 8.27
N THR A 199 -1.18 -10.51 8.88
CA THR A 199 -0.09 -11.46 8.59
C THR A 199 -0.22 -12.72 9.44
N HIS A 200 0.53 -13.77 9.08
CA HIS A 200 0.65 -14.96 9.91
C HIS A 200 1.25 -14.57 11.26
N GLY A 201 0.45 -14.75 12.32
CA GLY A 201 0.89 -14.60 13.69
C GLY A 201 0.28 -13.45 14.48
N SER A 202 -0.51 -12.58 13.84
CA SER A 202 -1.10 -11.41 14.50
C SER A 202 -1.98 -11.71 15.71
N TYR A 203 -2.50 -12.95 15.85
CA TYR A 203 -3.33 -13.37 16.99
C TYR A 203 -2.78 -14.59 17.75
N ILE A 204 -1.53 -14.98 17.54
CA ILE A 204 -0.95 -16.18 18.17
C ILE A 204 -1.03 -16.11 19.70
N ARG A 205 -0.79 -14.93 20.29
CA ARG A 205 -0.81 -14.75 21.75
C ARG A 205 -2.17 -15.09 22.38
N PHE A 206 -3.26 -14.83 21.66
CA PHE A 206 -4.63 -15.10 22.11
C PHE A 206 -5.01 -16.58 21.93
N GLU A 207 -4.47 -17.25 20.91
CA GLU A 207 -4.67 -18.68 20.69
C GLU A 207 -3.99 -19.56 21.74
N PHE A 208 -2.83 -19.15 22.26
CA PHE A 208 -2.15 -19.89 23.34
C PHE A 208 -2.81 -19.69 24.70
N ALA A 209 -3.45 -18.55 24.92
CA ALA A 209 -4.14 -18.26 26.14
C ALA A 209 -5.41 -19.15 26.26
N THR A 210 -6.07 -19.46 25.15
CA THR A 210 -7.35 -20.20 25.11
C THR A 210 -7.22 -21.73 25.02
N ARG A 211 -6.00 -22.29 25.14
CA ARG A 211 -5.72 -23.73 25.29
C ARG A 211 -5.36 -24.08 26.71
#